data_AF-A0A7J4JGP7-F1
#
_entry.id   AF-A0A7J4JGP7-F1
#
_cell.length_a   1.000
_cell.length_b   1.000
_cell.length_c   1.000
_cell.angle_alpha   90.00
_cell.angle_beta   90.00
_cell.angle_gamma   90.00
#
_symmetry.space_group_name_H-M   'P 1'
#
loop_
_entity.id
_entity.type
_entity.pdbx_description
1 polymer ?
#
loop_
_entity_poly.entity_id
_entity_poly.type
_entity_poly.pdbx_seq_one_letter_code
_entity_poly.pdbx_strand_id
1 'polypeptide(L)'
;MATVRILNLVLAITALALFVNLIGANRFTGEMVYSLDKSEPRCIVSNGDEQSPLTDLNECCFMLQAQLACSPYGINSADFACSTSDLGLKYIANQKTISYCKSEGYRLKLK
;
A
#
# COMPACT_ATOMS: atom_id res chain seq x y z
N MET A 1 1.95 -17.01 52.01
CA MET A 1 0.98 -17.22 50.90
C MET A 1 0.71 -15.97 50.08
N ALA A 2 0.58 -14.78 50.69
CA ALA A 2 0.34 -13.53 49.95
C ALA A 2 1.48 -13.16 48.97
N THR A 3 2.73 -13.41 49.35
CA THR A 3 3.93 -13.16 48.52
C THR A 3 3.94 -13.93 47.20
N VAL A 4 3.52 -15.21 47.22
CA VAL A 4 3.43 -16.05 46.01
C VAL A 4 2.34 -15.55 45.06
N ARG A 5 1.23 -15.02 45.60
CA ARG A 5 0.14 -14.45 44.80
C ARG A 5 0.56 -13.16 44.09
N ILE A 6 1.31 -12.29 44.78
CA ILE A 6 1.84 -11.05 44.20
C ILE A 6 2.84 -11.37 43.08
N LEU A 7 3.73 -12.34 43.32
CA LEU A 7 4.72 -12.75 42.32
C LEU A 7 4.06 -13.26 41.03
N ASN A 8 3.02 -14.11 41.16
CA ASN A 8 2.27 -14.62 40.01
C ASN A 8 1.53 -13.51 39.25
N LEU A 9 1.00 -12.50 39.95
CA LEU A 9 0.34 -11.36 39.31
C LEU A 9 1.33 -10.54 38.47
N VAL A 10 2.51 -10.26 39.03
CA VAL A 10 3.57 -9.53 38.31
C VAL A 10 4.06 -10.34 37.11
N LEU A 11 4.20 -11.66 37.25
CA LEU A 11 4.56 -12.55 36.14
C LEU A 11 3.50 -12.54 35.02
N ALA A 12 2.22 -12.54 35.38
CA ALA A 12 1.14 -12.50 34.41
C ALA A 12 1.11 -11.17 33.64
N ILE A 13 1.30 -10.04 34.34
CA ILE A 13 1.34 -8.70 33.72
C ILE A 13 2.54 -8.58 32.78
N THR A 14 3.72 -9.05 33.19
CA THR A 14 4.93 -9.02 32.35
C THR A 14 4.81 -9.93 31.13
N ALA A 15 4.23 -11.13 31.28
CA ALA A 15 3.94 -12.00 30.15
C ALA A 15 2.97 -11.35 29.15
N LEU A 16 1.92 -10.68 29.62
CA LEU A 16 0.96 -10.00 28.77
C LEU A 16 1.57 -8.80 28.04
N ALA A 17 2.43 -8.03 28.72
CA ALA A 17 3.20 -6.96 28.09
C ALA A 17 4.16 -7.48 27.01
N LEU A 18 4.82 -8.63 27.25
CA LEU A 18 5.66 -9.29 26.26
C LEU A 18 4.86 -9.77 25.04
N PHE A 19 3.66 -10.32 25.24
CA PHE A 19 2.76 -10.71 24.14
C PHE A 19 2.35 -9.52 23.27
N VAL A 20 1.98 -8.39 23.88
CA VAL A 20 1.65 -7.16 23.15
C VAL A 20 2.85 -6.64 22.37
N ASN A 21 4.05 -6.67 22.97
CA ASN A 21 5.28 -6.25 22.31
C ASN A 21 5.64 -7.16 21.12
N LEU A 22 5.50 -8.49 21.30
CA LEU A 22 5.75 -9.49 20.26
C LEU A 22 4.79 -9.34 19.06
N ILE A 23 3.52 -9.01 19.32
CA ILE A 23 2.51 -8.81 18.27
C ILE A 23 2.66 -7.42 17.63
N GLY A 24 3.00 -6.40 18.41
CA GLY A 24 3.10 -5.01 17.96
C GLY A 24 4.32 -4.71 17.09
N ALA A 25 5.45 -5.43 17.26
CA ALA A 25 6.69 -5.12 16.57
C ALA A 25 6.76 -5.67 15.12
N ASN A 26 6.04 -6.74 14.78
CA ASN A 26 6.25 -7.46 13.51
C ASN A 26 5.02 -7.53 12.58
N ARG A 27 3.88 -6.91 12.92
CA ARG A 27 2.63 -7.07 12.15
C ARG A 27 1.94 -5.77 11.72
N PHE A 28 2.44 -4.59 12.09
CA PHE A 28 1.89 -3.29 11.66
C PHE A 28 2.64 -2.66 10.48
N THR A 29 3.31 -3.48 9.68
CA THR A 29 3.96 -3.05 8.44
C THR A 29 3.02 -3.31 7.26
N GLY A 30 2.18 -2.33 6.92
CA GLY A 30 1.59 -2.14 5.58
C GLY A 30 0.49 -3.09 5.09
N GLU A 31 0.49 -4.38 5.45
CA GLU A 31 -0.41 -5.38 4.85
C GLU A 31 -1.85 -5.36 5.41
N MET A 32 -2.06 -4.86 6.63
CA MET A 32 -3.42 -4.85 7.22
C MET A 32 -4.31 -3.73 6.66
N VAL A 33 -3.71 -2.69 6.05
CA VAL A 33 -4.48 -1.66 5.32
C VAL A 33 -5.03 -2.23 4.00
N TYR A 34 -4.34 -3.21 3.40
CA TYR A 34 -4.75 -3.84 2.13
C TYR A 34 -6.07 -4.60 2.21
N SER A 35 -6.41 -5.14 3.38
CA SER A 35 -7.63 -5.93 3.57
C SER A 35 -8.87 -5.10 3.94
N LEU A 36 -8.71 -3.82 4.28
CA LEU A 36 -9.83 -2.91 4.56
C LEU A 36 -10.21 -2.01 3.37
N ASP A 37 -9.33 -1.84 2.40
CA ASP A 37 -9.69 -1.12 1.18
C ASP A 37 -10.57 -2.02 0.29
N LYS A 38 -11.83 -1.65 0.07
CA LYS A 38 -12.76 -2.35 -0.83
C LYS A 38 -12.66 -1.91 -2.29
N SER A 39 -11.77 -0.97 -2.60
CA SER A 39 -11.59 -0.50 -3.99
C SER A 39 -11.15 -1.64 -4.89
N GLU A 40 -11.66 -1.72 -6.11
CA GLU A 40 -11.13 -2.63 -7.12
C GLU A 40 -9.80 -2.08 -7.67
N PRO A 41 -8.88 -2.91 -8.19
CA PRO A 41 -7.72 -2.40 -8.91
C PRO A 41 -8.19 -1.56 -10.10
N ARG A 42 -7.71 -0.31 -10.17
CA ARG A 42 -8.11 0.68 -11.17
C ARG A 42 -6.90 1.44 -11.69
N CYS A 43 -6.95 1.70 -12.99
CA CYS A 43 -5.98 2.48 -13.72
C CYS A 43 -6.71 3.48 -14.60
N ILE A 44 -6.26 4.74 -14.60
CA ILE A 44 -6.86 5.82 -15.38
C ILE A 44 -5.75 6.51 -16.14
N VAL A 45 -5.94 6.71 -17.43
CA VAL A 45 -5.10 7.57 -18.25
C VAL A 45 -5.73 8.95 -18.29
N SER A 46 -4.96 9.96 -17.94
CA SER A 46 -5.33 11.36 -17.99
C SER A 46 -4.47 12.10 -19.01
N ASN A 47 -5.14 12.80 -19.92
CA ASN A 47 -4.53 13.72 -20.88
C ASN A 47 -5.18 15.10 -20.71
N GLY A 48 -4.66 15.89 -19.77
CA GLY A 48 -5.32 17.13 -19.37
C GLY A 48 -6.69 16.85 -18.74
N ASP A 49 -7.75 17.32 -19.38
CA ASP A 49 -9.13 17.18 -18.89
C ASP A 49 -9.79 15.85 -19.28
N GLU A 50 -9.21 15.12 -20.23
CA GLU A 50 -9.73 13.82 -20.65
C GLU A 50 -9.21 12.71 -19.74
N GLN A 51 -10.13 11.89 -19.23
CA GLN A 51 -9.81 10.71 -18.43
C GLN A 51 -10.46 9.48 -19.03
N SER A 52 -9.66 8.44 -19.23
CA SER A 52 -10.12 7.15 -19.75
C SER A 52 -9.69 6.03 -18.81
N PRO A 53 -10.61 5.16 -18.35
CA PRO A 53 -10.24 4.00 -17.56
C PRO A 53 -9.51 2.98 -18.44
N LEU A 54 -8.42 2.42 -17.92
CA LEU A 54 -7.76 1.26 -18.50
C LEU A 54 -8.22 0.03 -17.72
N THR A 55 -9.01 -0.82 -18.38
CA THR A 55 -9.59 -2.02 -17.76
C THR A 55 -8.64 -3.22 -17.78
N ASP A 56 -7.74 -3.28 -18.75
CA ASP A 56 -6.68 -4.30 -18.79
C ASP A 56 -5.55 -3.92 -17.83
N LEU A 57 -5.44 -4.68 -16.74
CA LEU A 57 -4.43 -4.46 -15.72
C LEU A 57 -3.00 -4.74 -16.22
N ASN A 58 -2.81 -5.69 -17.14
CA ASN A 58 -1.47 -5.96 -17.69
C ASN A 58 -1.00 -4.81 -18.57
N GLU A 59 -1.90 -4.30 -19.42
CA GLU A 59 -1.63 -3.11 -20.22
C GLU A 59 -1.29 -1.92 -19.31
N CYS A 60 -2.08 -1.73 -18.24
CA CYS A 60 -1.80 -0.69 -17.26
C CYS A 60 -0.41 -0.86 -16.63
N CYS A 61 -0.08 -2.05 -16.14
CA CYS A 61 1.22 -2.31 -15.51
C CYS A 61 2.39 -2.03 -16.46
N PHE A 62 2.25 -2.41 -17.73
CA PHE A 62 3.25 -2.13 -18.75
C PHE A 62 3.42 -0.61 -18.97
N MET A 63 2.32 0.13 -19.08
CA MET A 63 2.34 1.58 -19.22
C MET A 63 2.93 2.29 -18.00
N LEU A 64 2.59 1.83 -16.79
CA LEU A 64 3.15 2.36 -15.54
C LEU A 64 4.66 2.12 -15.44
N GLN A 65 5.13 0.93 -15.84
CA GLN A 65 6.56 0.61 -15.87
C GLN A 65 7.34 1.49 -16.86
N ALA A 66 6.70 1.90 -17.96
CA ALA A 66 7.31 2.78 -18.94
C ALA A 66 7.52 4.22 -18.40
N GLN A 67 6.82 4.61 -17.33
CA GLN A 67 6.96 5.95 -16.75
C GLN A 67 8.27 6.12 -15.98
N LEU A 68 8.79 7.36 -15.97
CA LEU A 68 10.04 7.69 -15.28
C LEU A 68 9.87 7.90 -13.78
N ALA A 69 8.69 8.34 -13.34
CA ALA A 69 8.39 8.56 -11.94
C ALA A 69 6.91 8.31 -11.64
N CYS A 70 6.66 7.75 -10.47
CA CYS A 70 5.34 7.59 -9.87
C CYS A 70 5.36 8.22 -8.48
N SER A 71 4.48 9.17 -8.22
CA SER A 71 4.37 9.83 -6.92
C SER A 71 2.96 9.67 -6.35
N PRO A 72 2.81 9.69 -5.02
CA PRO A 72 1.49 9.73 -4.40
C PRO A 72 0.65 10.88 -4.94
N TYR A 73 -0.63 10.62 -5.21
CA TYR A 73 -1.59 11.53 -5.80
C TYR A 73 -2.90 11.53 -5.00
N GLY A 74 -3.46 12.72 -4.79
CA GLY A 74 -4.71 12.89 -4.05
C GLY A 74 -4.57 12.95 -2.52
N ILE A 75 -5.67 13.33 -1.87
CA ILE A 75 -5.74 13.60 -0.42
C ILE A 75 -5.61 12.32 0.41
N ASN A 76 -5.98 11.17 -0.17
CA ASN A 76 -5.96 9.88 0.53
C ASN A 76 -4.62 9.14 0.40
N SER A 77 -3.59 9.72 -0.24
CA SER A 77 -2.21 9.21 -0.32
C SER A 77 -2.01 7.76 -0.83
N ALA A 78 -3.09 7.09 -1.24
CA ALA A 78 -3.08 5.70 -1.69
C ALA A 78 -3.06 5.58 -3.23
N ASP A 79 -3.37 6.65 -3.96
CA ASP A 79 -3.28 6.63 -5.41
C ASP A 79 -1.91 7.15 -5.85
N PHE A 80 -1.42 6.66 -6.98
CA PHE A 80 -0.14 7.03 -7.56
C PHE A 80 -0.39 7.64 -8.92
N ALA A 81 0.14 8.84 -9.14
CA ALA A 81 0.25 9.42 -10.46
C ALA A 81 1.64 9.14 -11.02
N CYS A 82 1.68 8.44 -12.14
CA CYS A 82 2.88 8.10 -12.88
C CYS A 82 2.95 8.91 -14.16
N SER A 83 4.07 9.57 -14.41
CA SER A 83 4.32 10.25 -15.67
C SER A 83 5.80 10.28 -16.02
N THR A 84 6.06 10.44 -17.31
CA THR A 84 7.40 10.66 -17.86
C THR A 84 7.76 12.14 -17.86
N SER A 85 6.76 13.02 -17.97
CA SER A 85 6.89 14.47 -17.96
C SER A 85 5.65 15.13 -17.34
N ASP A 86 5.77 16.39 -16.95
CA ASP A 86 4.66 17.14 -16.35
C ASP A 86 3.58 17.53 -17.37
N LEU A 87 3.96 17.62 -18.65
CA LEU A 87 3.12 18.04 -19.78
C LEU A 87 2.56 16.85 -20.61
N GLY A 88 2.89 15.61 -20.22
CA GLY A 88 2.51 14.41 -20.95
C GLY A 88 1.31 13.69 -20.34
N LEU A 89 1.04 12.49 -20.88
CA LEU A 89 0.06 11.56 -20.33
C LEU A 89 0.40 11.22 -18.88
N LYS A 90 -0.62 11.29 -18.02
CA LYS A 90 -0.53 10.90 -16.61
C LYS A 90 -1.32 9.62 -16.40
N TYR A 91 -0.70 8.63 -15.80
CA TYR A 91 -1.31 7.36 -15.46
C TYR A 91 -1.58 7.35 -13.97
N ILE A 92 -2.84 7.29 -13.57
CA ILE A 92 -3.26 7.26 -12.17
C ILE A 92 -3.64 5.83 -11.84
N ALA A 93 -2.97 5.24 -10.86
CA ALA A 93 -3.19 3.87 -10.42
C ALA A 93 -3.36 3.82 -8.91
N ASN A 94 -4.36 3.11 -8.43
CA ASN A 94 -4.51 2.92 -6.99
C ASN A 94 -3.46 1.95 -6.42
N GLN A 95 -3.28 1.97 -5.11
CA GLN A 95 -2.35 1.11 -4.38
C GLN A 95 -2.52 -0.38 -4.70
N LYS A 96 -3.74 -0.84 -4.98
CA LYS A 96 -4.00 -2.23 -5.39
C LYS A 96 -3.42 -2.57 -6.75
N THR A 97 -3.59 -1.69 -7.73
CA THR A 97 -2.98 -1.85 -9.05
C THR A 97 -1.46 -1.86 -8.94
N ILE A 98 -0.88 -0.94 -8.15
CA ILE A 98 0.57 -0.90 -7.91
C ILE A 98 1.08 -2.22 -7.33
N SER A 99 0.38 -2.80 -6.35
CA SER A 99 0.80 -4.09 -5.79
C SER A 99 0.59 -5.27 -6.73
N TYR A 100 -0.50 -5.29 -7.50
CA TYR A 100 -0.70 -6.28 -8.54
C TYR A 100 0.46 -6.27 -9.55
N CYS A 101 0.83 -5.09 -10.06
CA CYS A 101 1.96 -4.95 -10.97
C CYS A 101 3.27 -5.44 -10.34
N LYS A 102 3.53 -5.15 -9.06
CA LYS A 102 4.71 -5.65 -8.37
C LYS A 102 4.71 -7.17 -8.22
N SER A 103 3.57 -7.78 -7.89
CA SER A 103 3.48 -9.24 -7.73
C SER A 103 3.66 -9.97 -9.06
N GLU A 104 3.23 -9.36 -10.17
CA GLU A 104 3.45 -9.87 -11.53
C GLU A 104 4.89 -9.60 -12.04
N GLY A 105 5.73 -8.91 -11.27
CA GLY A 105 7.15 -8.69 -11.58
C GLY A 105 7.47 -7.41 -12.37
N TYR A 106 6.49 -6.52 -12.56
CA TYR A 106 6.72 -5.21 -13.18
C TYR A 106 7.56 -4.31 -12.27
N ARG A 107 8.48 -3.55 -12.87
CA ARG A 107 9.44 -2.70 -12.15
C ARG A 107 9.02 -1.23 -12.18
N LEU A 108 8.15 -0.86 -11.24
CA LEU A 108 7.65 0.51 -11.14
C LEU A 108 8.64 1.43 -10.41
N LYS A 109 8.83 2.66 -10.93
CA LYS A 109 9.70 3.69 -10.33
C LYS A 109 8.91 4.58 -9.37
N LEU A 110 8.58 4.04 -8.21
CA LEU A 110 7.90 4.77 -7.14
C LEU A 110 8.87 5.73 -6.43
N LYS A 111 8.46 6.98 -6.22
CA LYS A 111 9.19 8.01 -5.46
C LYS A 111 8.49 8.34 -4.15
#